data_AF-A0A195C430-F1
#
_entry.id   AF-A0A195C430-F1
#
_cell.length_a   1.000
_cell.length_b   1.000
_cell.length_c   1.000
_cell.angle_alpha   90.00
_cell.angle_beta   90.00
_cell.angle_gamma   90.00
#
_symmetry.space_group_name_H-M   'P 1'
#
loop_
_entity.id
_entity.type
_entity.pdbx_description
1 polymer ?
#
loop_
_entity_poly.entity_id
_entity_poly.type
_entity_poly.pdbx_seq_one_letter_code
_entity_poly.pdbx_strand_id
1 'polypeptide(L)'
;MVLSKPVNILYSLLGAYLQRLYYSPLKTKAITSCIIGALGNVASQKLSGTKQLNEDSILAFALFGLLFGGPVPHYFYTYIQLFMKHPLGILLIERLIYTPCFQALALYMLAIFEGKTHQVAYAQMQKLYLPTLMANLKYLTLFHYINIRYVPPMLRVLIVNMIGFAWIIYVANKRAKASKEK
;
A
#
# COMPACT_ATOMS: atom_id res chain seq x y z
N MET A 1 -8.29 29.29 24.17
CA MET A 1 -6.94 29.24 23.57
C MET A 1 -6.24 27.90 23.88
N VAL A 2 -6.90 26.75 23.62
CA VAL A 2 -6.39 25.39 23.94
C VAL A 2 -6.21 24.53 22.68
N LEU A 3 -6.87 24.89 21.57
CA LEU A 3 -6.83 24.15 20.30
C LEU A 3 -5.54 24.37 19.48
N SER A 4 -4.71 25.38 19.81
CA SER A 4 -3.49 25.72 19.05
C SER A 4 -2.31 24.79 19.35
N LYS A 5 -2.26 24.18 20.54
CA LYS A 5 -1.17 23.28 20.93
C LYS A 5 -1.12 21.96 20.13
N PRO A 6 -2.23 21.20 19.97
CA PRO A 6 -2.20 19.97 19.17
C PRO A 6 -1.95 20.25 17.69
N VAL A 7 -2.46 21.37 17.19
CA VAL A 7 -2.27 21.82 15.81
C VAL A 7 -0.79 22.14 15.53
N ASN A 8 -0.11 22.83 16.44
CA ASN A 8 1.33 23.10 16.32
C ASN A 8 2.19 21.83 16.40
N ILE A 9 1.79 20.85 17.22
CA ILE A 9 2.46 19.54 17.27
C ILE A 9 2.24 18.79 15.95
N LEU A 10 1.03 18.83 15.41
CA LEU A 10 0.72 18.22 14.11
C LEU A 10 1.54 18.86 12.99
N TYR A 11 1.64 20.19 12.97
CA TYR A 11 2.47 20.92 12.01
C TYR A 11 3.97 20.63 12.19
N SER A 12 4.46 20.51 13.42
CA SER A 12 5.85 20.14 13.71
C SER A 12 6.16 18.71 13.26
N LEU A 13 5.27 17.75 13.54
CA LEU A 13 5.40 16.36 13.09
C LEU A 13 5.30 16.26 11.57
N LEU A 14 4.38 16.99 10.94
CA LEU A 14 4.25 17.07 9.50
C LEU A 14 5.50 17.70 8.87
N GLY A 15 6.04 18.77 9.46
CA GLY A 15 7.28 19.41 9.04
C GLY A 15 8.48 18.48 9.13
N ALA A 16 8.63 17.76 10.25
CA ALA A 16 9.68 16.76 10.42
C ALA A 16 9.54 15.57 9.45
N TYR A 17 8.30 15.14 9.18
CA TYR A 17 8.00 14.12 8.17
C TYR A 17 8.40 14.59 6.77
N LEU A 18 7.99 15.79 6.37
CA LEU A 18 8.30 16.37 5.06
C LEU A 18 9.81 16.59 4.89
N GLN A 19 10.49 17.04 5.95
CA GLN A 19 11.95 17.21 5.95
C GLN A 19 12.67 15.87 5.77
N ARG A 20 12.25 14.81 6.48
CA ARG A 20 12.81 13.45 6.27
C ARG A 20 12.46 12.85 4.91
N LEU A 21 11.28 13.16 4.38
CA LEU A 21 10.88 12.77 3.04
C LEU A 21 11.76 13.43 1.97
N TYR A 22 12.21 14.66 2.22
CA TYR A 22 13.11 15.40 1.33
C TYR A 22 14.55 14.87 1.40
N TYR A 23 15.09 14.65 2.62
CA TYR A 23 16.47 14.20 2.82
C TYR A 23 16.71 12.71 2.56
N SER A 24 15.72 11.86 2.79
CA SER A 24 15.84 10.40 2.63
C SER A 24 14.50 9.80 2.19
N PRO A 25 14.08 10.06 0.93
CA PRO A 25 12.77 9.68 0.43
C PRO A 25 12.52 8.18 0.47
N LEU A 26 13.53 7.35 0.14
CA LEU A 26 13.41 5.89 0.15
C LEU A 26 13.15 5.33 1.55
N LYS A 27 13.99 5.69 2.53
CA LYS A 27 13.89 5.20 3.91
C LYS A 27 12.56 5.60 4.55
N THR A 28 12.18 6.87 4.37
CA THR A 28 10.93 7.40 4.93
C THR A 28 9.72 6.68 4.34
N LYS A 29 9.69 6.49 3.01
CA LYS A 29 8.61 5.75 2.34
C LYS A 29 8.52 4.30 2.82
N ALA A 30 9.65 3.59 2.86
CA ALA A 30 9.70 2.21 3.34
C ALA A 30 9.19 2.06 4.78
N ILE A 31 9.64 2.91 5.70
CA ILE A 31 9.20 2.88 7.10
C ILE A 31 7.70 3.22 7.20
N THR A 32 7.22 4.22 6.46
CA THR A 32 5.79 4.56 6.49
C THR A 32 4.91 3.45 5.92
N SER A 33 5.34 2.82 4.83
CA SER A 33 4.63 1.69 4.22
C SER A 33 4.61 0.48 5.14
N CYS A 34 5.68 0.22 5.90
CA CYS A 34 5.73 -0.80 6.94
C CYS A 34 4.67 -0.56 8.03
N ILE A 35 4.65 0.65 8.61
CA ILE A 35 3.71 1.02 9.67
C ILE A 35 2.26 0.94 9.17
N ILE A 36 1.98 1.46 7.98
CA ILE A 36 0.64 1.43 7.38
C ILE A 36 0.22 0.00 7.06
N GLY A 37 1.12 -0.84 6.55
CA GLY A 37 0.88 -2.26 6.31
C GLY A 37 0.46 -2.98 7.59
N ALA A 38 1.24 -2.82 8.66
CA ALA A 38 0.96 -3.42 9.95
C ALA A 38 -0.38 -2.94 10.53
N LEU A 39 -0.59 -1.62 10.60
CA LEU A 39 -1.83 -1.04 11.15
C LEU A 39 -3.06 -1.41 10.32
N GLY A 40 -2.94 -1.44 8.99
CA GLY A 40 -4.03 -1.82 8.10
C GLY A 40 -4.45 -3.26 8.31
N ASN A 41 -3.50 -4.17 8.53
CA ASN A 41 -3.82 -5.56 8.83
C ASN A 41 -4.44 -5.72 10.22
N VAL A 42 -3.93 -5.03 11.24
CA VAL A 42 -4.55 -5.03 12.60
C VAL A 42 -5.98 -4.52 12.54
N ALA A 43 -6.23 -3.42 11.82
CA ALA A 43 -7.57 -2.89 11.62
C ALA A 43 -8.48 -3.88 10.91
N SER A 44 -7.98 -4.55 9.86
CA SER A 44 -8.70 -5.60 9.13
C SER A 44 -9.13 -6.76 10.02
N GLN A 45 -8.22 -7.25 10.86
CA GLN A 45 -8.48 -8.35 11.79
C GLN A 45 -9.50 -7.95 12.87
N LYS A 46 -9.37 -6.75 13.44
CA LYS A 46 -10.36 -6.20 14.38
C LYS A 46 -11.75 -6.06 13.74
N LEU A 47 -11.83 -5.53 12.53
CA LEU A 47 -13.09 -5.40 11.76
C LEU A 47 -13.72 -6.76 11.42
N SER A 48 -12.89 -7.78 11.22
CA SER A 48 -13.32 -9.16 11.01
C SER A 48 -13.78 -9.88 12.29
N GLY A 49 -13.66 -9.24 13.47
CA GLY A 49 -14.09 -9.82 14.74
C GLY A 49 -13.26 -11.03 15.20
N THR A 50 -11.99 -11.13 14.77
CA THR A 50 -11.13 -12.26 15.17
C THR A 50 -10.76 -12.16 16.65
N LYS A 51 -10.98 -13.23 17.42
CA LYS A 51 -10.68 -13.27 18.87
C LYS A 51 -9.18 -13.18 19.19
N GLN A 52 -8.33 -13.67 18.30
CA GLN A 52 -6.87 -13.57 18.40
C GLN A 52 -6.32 -12.90 17.15
N LEU A 53 -5.34 -12.02 17.33
CA LEU A 53 -4.65 -11.39 16.23
C LEU A 53 -3.65 -12.37 15.63
N ASN A 54 -3.67 -12.49 14.31
CA ASN A 54 -2.67 -13.25 13.56
C ASN A 54 -1.42 -12.38 13.38
N GLU A 55 -0.44 -12.60 14.26
CA GLU A 55 0.84 -11.90 14.29
C GLU A 55 1.67 -12.13 13.03
N ASP A 56 1.68 -13.36 12.49
CA ASP A 56 2.40 -13.71 11.25
C ASP A 56 1.90 -12.88 10.07
N SER A 57 0.58 -12.67 9.99
CA SER A 57 -0.01 -11.83 8.95
C SER A 57 0.35 -10.35 9.17
N ILE A 58 0.36 -9.85 10.41
CA ILE A 58 0.75 -8.45 10.70
C ILE A 58 2.21 -8.24 10.28
N LEU A 59 3.09 -9.17 10.64
CA LEU A 59 4.50 -9.15 10.28
C LEU A 59 4.70 -9.27 8.76
N ALA A 60 3.93 -10.12 8.08
CA ALA A 60 3.98 -10.25 6.62
C ALA A 60 3.62 -8.94 5.91
N PHE A 61 2.56 -8.26 6.33
CA PHE A 61 2.18 -6.96 5.76
C PHE A 61 3.19 -5.86 6.11
N ALA A 62 3.77 -5.88 7.31
CA ALA A 62 4.82 -4.95 7.72
C ALA A 62 6.09 -5.12 6.86
N LEU A 63 6.60 -6.36 6.73
CA LEU A 63 7.76 -6.70 5.91
C LEU A 63 7.53 -6.39 4.44
N PHE A 64 6.35 -6.71 3.91
CA PHE A 64 6.00 -6.36 2.53
C PHE A 64 6.00 -4.84 2.33
N GLY A 65 5.42 -4.07 3.26
CA GLY A 65 5.44 -2.62 3.23
C GLY A 65 6.86 -2.05 3.25
N LEU A 66 7.74 -2.61 4.09
CA LEU A 66 9.12 -2.19 4.24
C LEU A 66 9.95 -2.47 2.98
N LEU A 67 9.90 -3.70 2.47
CA LEU A 67 10.77 -4.18 1.40
C LEU A 67 10.27 -3.78 0.01
N PHE A 68 8.95 -3.87 -0.22
CA PHE A 68 8.35 -3.66 -1.54
C PHE A 68 7.48 -2.41 -1.58
N GLY A 69 6.62 -2.20 -0.57
CA GLY A 69 5.62 -1.14 -0.57
C GLY A 69 6.17 0.29 -0.56
N GLY A 70 7.42 0.50 -0.15
CA GLY A 70 8.10 1.80 -0.25
C GLY A 70 9.08 1.90 -1.42
N PRO A 71 10.04 0.97 -1.54
CA PRO A 71 11.07 1.02 -2.58
C PRO A 71 10.55 0.86 -4.01
N VAL A 72 9.66 -0.11 -4.27
CA VAL A 72 9.20 -0.42 -5.63
C VAL A 72 8.43 0.75 -6.26
N PRO A 73 7.46 1.38 -5.58
CA PRO A 73 6.82 2.59 -6.11
C PRO A 73 7.81 3.74 -6.31
N HIS A 74 8.79 3.91 -5.41
CA HIS A 74 9.76 5.00 -5.53
C HIS A 74 10.57 4.89 -6.83
N TYR A 75 11.11 3.70 -7.12
CA TYR A 75 11.85 3.48 -8.35
C TYR A 75 10.94 3.57 -9.58
N PHE A 76 9.74 2.98 -9.55
CA PHE A 76 8.79 3.07 -10.67
C PHE A 76 8.50 4.51 -11.08
N TYR A 77 8.12 5.38 -10.13
CA TYR A 77 7.83 6.78 -10.44
C TYR A 77 9.08 7.58 -10.85
N THR A 78 10.26 7.23 -10.33
CA THR A 78 11.52 7.86 -10.74
C THR A 78 11.85 7.52 -12.20
N TYR A 79 11.75 6.24 -12.58
CA TYR A 79 12.07 5.80 -13.94
C TYR A 79 11.00 6.20 -14.96
N ILE A 80 9.71 6.12 -14.62
CA ILE A 80 8.64 6.42 -15.59
C ILE A 80 8.66 7.89 -16.02
N GLN A 81 9.07 8.80 -15.14
CA GLN A 81 9.20 10.22 -15.45
C GLN A 81 10.32 10.53 -16.47
N LEU A 82 11.29 9.62 -16.62
CA LEU A 82 12.34 9.73 -17.65
C LEU A 82 11.78 9.40 -19.04
N PHE A 83 10.82 8.49 -19.13
CA PHE A 83 10.24 8.03 -20.39
C PHE A 83 8.96 8.79 -20.79
N MET A 84 8.13 9.18 -19.83
CA MET A 84 6.83 9.79 -20.06
C MET A 84 6.60 10.96 -19.11
N LYS A 85 6.38 12.16 -19.68
CA LYS A 85 6.06 13.38 -18.92
C LYS A 85 4.56 13.69 -18.88
N HIS A 86 3.77 13.10 -19.79
CA HIS A 86 2.34 13.35 -19.86
C HIS A 86 1.59 12.57 -18.77
N PRO A 87 0.77 13.22 -17.92
CA PRO A 87 0.15 12.58 -16.76
C PRO A 87 -0.78 11.41 -17.12
N LEU A 88 -1.48 11.49 -18.26
CA LEU A 88 -2.31 10.37 -18.74
C LEU A 88 -1.47 9.17 -19.21
N GLY A 89 -0.29 9.41 -19.80
CA GLY A 89 0.60 8.32 -20.23
C GLY A 89 1.18 7.57 -19.04
N ILE A 90 1.59 8.29 -18.00
CA ILE A 90 2.05 7.72 -16.73
C ILE A 90 0.92 6.89 -16.10
N LEU A 91 -0.30 7.42 -16.02
CA LEU A 91 -1.45 6.71 -15.46
C LEU A 91 -1.75 5.41 -16.23
N LEU A 92 -1.70 5.43 -17.56
CA LEU A 92 -1.95 4.23 -18.37
C LEU A 92 -0.90 3.15 -18.14
N ILE A 93 0.39 3.51 -18.12
CA ILE A 93 1.47 2.56 -17.87
C ILE A 93 1.39 2.01 -16.44
N GLU A 94 1.08 2.88 -15.48
CA GLU A 94 0.87 2.49 -14.09
C GLU A 94 -0.29 1.49 -13.97
N ARG A 95 -1.38 1.68 -14.72
CA ARG A 95 -2.57 0.83 -14.62
C ARG A 95 -2.47 -0.48 -15.41
N LEU A 96 -1.79 -0.46 -16.54
CA LEU A 96 -1.71 -1.61 -17.44
C LEU A 96 -0.51 -2.52 -17.14
N ILE A 97 0.58 -1.97 -16.62
CA ILE A 97 1.83 -2.72 -16.42
C ILE A 97 2.15 -2.82 -14.93
N TYR A 98 2.27 -1.67 -14.26
CA TYR A 98 2.73 -1.66 -12.88
C TYR A 98 1.72 -2.30 -11.92
N THR A 99 0.45 -1.88 -11.97
CA THR A 99 -0.59 -2.34 -11.04
C THR A 99 -0.80 -3.86 -11.13
N PRO A 100 -0.93 -4.48 -12.32
CA PRO A 100 -1.06 -5.93 -12.44
C PRO A 100 0.16 -6.68 -11.88
N CYS A 101 1.38 -6.29 -12.28
CA CYS A 101 2.61 -6.92 -11.79
C CYS A 101 2.78 -6.77 -10.27
N PHE A 102 2.57 -5.57 -9.74
CA PHE A 102 2.69 -5.30 -8.31
C PHE A 102 1.63 -6.03 -7.48
N GLN A 103 0.40 -6.13 -7.99
CA GLN A 103 -0.68 -6.85 -7.31
C GLN A 103 -0.42 -8.37 -7.25
N ALA A 104 0.11 -8.97 -8.33
CA ALA A 104 0.53 -10.37 -8.34
C ALA A 104 1.66 -10.61 -7.32
N LEU A 105 2.70 -9.77 -7.37
CA LEU A 105 3.82 -9.82 -6.45
C LEU A 105 3.36 -9.70 -4.99
N ALA A 106 2.44 -8.76 -4.70
CA ALA A 106 1.91 -8.55 -3.36
C ALA A 106 1.18 -9.79 -2.83
N LEU A 107 0.26 -10.36 -3.60
CA LEU A 107 -0.50 -11.53 -3.16
C LEU A 107 0.40 -12.75 -2.92
N TYR A 108 1.41 -12.95 -3.77
CA TYR A 108 2.37 -14.03 -3.66
C TYR A 108 3.31 -13.84 -2.47
N MET A 109 4.02 -12.70 -2.39
CA MET A 109 4.98 -12.40 -1.32
C MET A 109 4.32 -12.38 0.06
N LEU A 110 3.11 -11.83 0.18
CA LEU A 110 2.39 -11.86 1.45
C LEU A 110 2.08 -13.30 1.90
N ALA A 111 1.79 -14.22 0.97
CA ALA A 111 1.57 -15.62 1.33
C ALA A 111 2.88 -16.31 1.76
N ILE A 112 4.01 -16.00 1.10
CA ILE A 112 5.33 -16.50 1.48
C ILE A 112 5.75 -15.98 2.86
N PHE A 113 5.55 -14.69 3.14
CA PHE A 113 5.87 -14.11 4.45
C PHE A 113 4.96 -14.61 5.58
N GLU A 114 3.75 -15.07 5.27
CA GLU A 114 2.89 -15.80 6.20
C GLU A 114 3.33 -17.27 6.40
N GLY A 115 4.47 -17.68 5.85
CA GLY A 115 5.02 -19.03 6.01
C GLY A 115 4.36 -20.09 5.13
N LYS A 116 3.56 -19.72 4.13
CA LYS A 116 2.92 -20.69 3.23
C LYS A 116 3.92 -21.23 2.20
N THR A 117 3.75 -22.49 1.82
CA THR A 117 4.55 -23.12 0.77
C THR A 117 4.28 -22.46 -0.60
N HIS A 118 5.26 -22.54 -1.52
CA HIS A 118 5.14 -21.95 -2.86
C HIS A 118 3.89 -22.42 -3.61
N GLN A 119 3.53 -23.71 -3.51
CA GLN A 119 2.34 -24.26 -4.16
C GLN A 119 1.05 -23.60 -3.64
N VAL A 120 0.92 -23.43 -2.32
CA VAL A 120 -0.23 -22.78 -1.69
C VAL A 120 -0.27 -21.29 -2.01
N ALA A 121 0.89 -20.62 -1.97
CA ALA A 121 1.00 -19.20 -2.30
C ALA A 121 0.60 -18.92 -3.76
N TYR A 122 1.05 -19.75 -4.70
CA TYR A 122 0.72 -19.62 -6.12
C TYR A 122 -0.77 -19.86 -6.39
N ALA A 123 -1.34 -20.94 -5.84
CA ALA A 123 -2.77 -21.23 -5.99
C ALA A 123 -3.65 -20.12 -5.37
N GLN A 124 -3.28 -19.61 -4.19
CA GLN A 124 -3.97 -18.51 -3.54
C GLN A 124 -3.86 -17.22 -4.37
N MET A 125 -2.67 -16.92 -4.92
CA MET A 125 -2.45 -15.78 -5.80
C MET A 125 -3.36 -15.88 -7.02
N GLN A 126 -3.36 -17.01 -7.76
CA GLN A 126 -4.20 -17.18 -8.94
C GLN A 126 -5.70 -16.99 -8.64
N LYS A 127 -6.21 -17.58 -7.56
CA LYS A 127 -7.62 -17.45 -7.15
C LYS A 127 -7.99 -15.99 -6.83
N LEU A 128 -7.10 -15.25 -6.17
CA LEU A 128 -7.35 -13.88 -5.72
C LEU A 128 -6.94 -12.80 -6.71
N TYR A 129 -6.12 -13.12 -7.71
CA TYR A 129 -5.49 -12.13 -8.57
C TYR A 129 -6.49 -11.31 -9.37
N LEU A 130 -7.29 -11.97 -10.23
CA LEU A 130 -8.28 -11.30 -11.06
C LEU A 130 -9.31 -10.50 -10.24
N PRO A 131 -9.99 -11.06 -9.21
CA PRO A 131 -10.99 -10.30 -8.46
C PRO A 131 -10.37 -9.12 -7.71
N THR A 132 -9.14 -9.26 -7.21
CA THR A 132 -8.46 -8.16 -6.51
C THR A 132 -7.96 -7.09 -7.48
N LEU A 133 -7.45 -7.47 -8.64
CA LEU A 133 -7.00 -6.55 -9.69
C LEU A 133 -8.18 -5.74 -10.25
N MET A 134 -9.29 -6.39 -10.59
CA MET A 134 -10.49 -5.69 -11.09
C MET A 134 -11.04 -4.71 -10.05
N ALA A 135 -11.08 -5.11 -8.77
CA ALA A 135 -11.46 -4.20 -7.69
C ALA A 135 -10.47 -3.03 -7.55
N ASN A 136 -9.16 -3.27 -7.69
CA ASN A 136 -8.14 -2.22 -7.61
C ASN A 136 -8.34 -1.18 -8.71
N LEU A 137 -8.47 -1.65 -9.95
CA LEU A 137 -8.69 -0.80 -11.11
C LEU A 137 -10.02 -0.06 -11.01
N LYS A 138 -11.09 -0.70 -10.54
CA LYS A 138 -12.40 -0.04 -10.41
C LYS A 138 -12.41 1.04 -9.33
N TYR A 139 -11.93 0.73 -8.12
CA TYR A 139 -12.06 1.62 -6.97
C TYR A 139 -10.95 2.65 -6.88
N LEU A 140 -9.70 2.28 -7.21
CA LEU A 140 -8.55 3.16 -6.97
C LEU A 140 -8.18 4.04 -8.17
N THR A 141 -8.75 3.81 -9.37
CA THR A 141 -8.42 4.64 -10.55
C THR A 141 -8.82 6.08 -10.37
N LEU A 142 -10.04 6.33 -9.87
CA LEU A 142 -10.52 7.69 -9.63
C LEU A 142 -9.67 8.41 -8.58
N PHE A 143 -9.35 7.76 -7.46
CA PHE A 143 -8.56 8.37 -6.41
C PHE A 143 -7.12 8.70 -6.84
N HIS A 144 -6.46 7.81 -7.60
CA HIS A 144 -5.13 8.12 -8.13
C HIS A 144 -5.16 9.21 -9.20
N TYR A 145 -6.20 9.27 -10.03
CA TYR A 145 -6.37 10.38 -10.98
C TYR A 145 -6.46 11.73 -10.25
N ILE A 146 -7.31 11.81 -9.22
CA ILE A 146 -7.45 13.00 -8.38
C ILE A 146 -6.12 13.35 -7.71
N ASN A 147 -5.40 12.34 -7.19
CA ASN A 147 -4.10 12.53 -6.55
C ASN A 147 -3.05 13.11 -7.51
N ILE A 148 -2.91 12.56 -8.72
CA ILE A 148 -1.95 13.05 -9.71
C ILE A 148 -2.29 14.47 -10.17
N ARG A 149 -3.59 14.77 -10.36
CA ARG A 149 -4.04 16.05 -10.92
C ARG A 149 -4.06 17.21 -9.92
N TYR A 150 -4.51 16.98 -8.68
CA TYR A 150 -4.78 18.05 -7.72
C TYR A 150 -3.78 18.11 -6.56
N VAL A 151 -3.07 17.03 -6.26
CA VAL A 151 -2.19 16.97 -5.09
C VAL A 151 -0.75 17.30 -5.49
N PRO A 152 -0.06 18.23 -4.80
CA PRO A 152 1.32 18.57 -5.10
C PRO A 152 2.23 17.36 -4.84
N PRO A 153 3.32 17.17 -5.63
CA PRO A 153 4.16 15.97 -5.61
C PRO A 153 4.61 15.51 -4.21
N MET A 154 4.86 16.45 -3.30
CA MET A 154 5.28 16.18 -1.92
C MET A 154 4.20 15.49 -1.08
N LEU A 155 2.92 15.82 -1.29
CA LEU A 155 1.79 15.27 -0.53
C LEU A 155 1.17 14.02 -1.16
N ARG A 156 1.51 13.71 -2.43
CA ARG A 156 0.91 12.58 -3.16
C ARG A 156 1.07 11.26 -2.41
N VAL A 157 2.26 11.03 -1.84
CA VAL A 157 2.57 9.82 -1.10
C VAL A 157 1.72 9.70 0.16
N LEU A 158 1.45 10.80 0.86
CA LEU A 158 0.59 10.79 2.04
C LEU A 158 -0.85 10.37 1.67
N ILE A 159 -1.39 10.94 0.59
CA ILE A 159 -2.73 10.59 0.10
C ILE A 159 -2.79 9.13 -0.37
N VAL A 160 -1.79 8.67 -1.14
CA VAL A 160 -1.69 7.26 -1.58
C VAL A 160 -1.63 6.33 -0.37
N ASN A 161 -0.88 6.70 0.66
CA ASN A 161 -0.75 5.95 1.90
C ASN A 161 -2.09 5.82 2.66
N MET A 162 -2.89 6.89 2.71
CA MET A 162 -4.23 6.86 3.33
C MET A 162 -5.21 5.97 2.54
N ILE A 163 -5.23 6.08 1.22
CA ILE A 163 -6.02 5.21 0.36
C ILE A 163 -5.54 3.76 0.48
N GLY A 164 -4.22 3.58 0.54
CA GLY A 164 -3.54 2.30 0.69
C GLY A 164 -3.92 1.60 1.99
N PHE A 165 -4.13 2.33 3.09
CA PHE A 165 -4.62 1.77 4.34
C PHE A 165 -6.00 1.09 4.17
N ALA A 166 -6.95 1.77 3.51
CA ALA A 166 -8.26 1.17 3.22
C ALA A 166 -8.14 -0.03 2.27
N TRP A 167 -7.23 0.04 1.30
CA TRP A 167 -6.96 -1.07 0.38
C TRP A 167 -6.36 -2.28 1.09
N ILE A 168 -5.43 -2.08 2.02
CA ILE A 168 -4.84 -3.14 2.85
C ILE A 168 -5.93 -3.85 3.65
N ILE A 169 -6.86 -3.10 4.25
CA ILE A 169 -8.00 -3.70 4.97
C ILE A 169 -8.82 -4.61 4.05
N TYR A 170 -9.12 -4.15 2.84
CA TYR A 170 -9.86 -4.93 1.85
C TYR A 170 -9.12 -6.22 1.44
N VAL A 171 -7.83 -6.10 1.10
CA VAL A 171 -6.99 -7.23 0.66
C VAL A 171 -6.81 -8.24 1.78
N ALA A 172 -6.51 -7.80 3.01
CA ALA A 172 -6.38 -8.66 4.18
C ALA A 172 -7.67 -9.43 4.45
N ASN A 173 -8.83 -8.77 4.41
CA ASN A 173 -10.13 -9.43 4.57
C ASN A 173 -10.42 -10.45 3.46
N LYS A 174 -10.14 -10.13 2.20
CA LYS A 174 -10.31 -11.06 1.07
C LYS A 174 -9.40 -12.28 1.20
N ARG A 175 -8.13 -12.08 1.59
CA ARG A 175 -7.17 -13.17 1.82
C ARG A 175 -7.58 -14.05 3.00
N ALA A 176 -8.06 -13.45 4.08
CA ALA A 176 -8.54 -14.18 5.26
C ALA A 176 -9.75 -15.07 4.93
N LYS A 177 -10.72 -14.55 4.16
CA LYS A 177 -11.88 -15.35 3.69
C LYS A 177 -11.45 -16.53 2.81
N ALA A 178 -10.57 -16.29 1.83
CA ALA A 178 -10.08 -17.34 0.95
C ALA A 178 -9.30 -18.45 1.69
N SER A 179 -8.70 -18.14 2.84
CA SER A 179 -8.04 -19.13 3.70
C SER A 179 -8.99 -19.97 4.55
N LYS A 180 -10.23 -19.50 4.77
CA LYS A 180 -11.27 -20.19 5.54
C LYS A 180 -12.14 -21.11 4.68
N GLU A 181 -12.19 -20.91 3.37
CA GLU A 181 -12.89 -21.76 2.40
C GLU A 181 -12.10 -23.05 2.04
N LYS A 182 -11.30 -23.57 2.97
CA LYS A 182 -10.56 -24.84 2.81
C LYS A 182 -11.29 -25.99 3.47
#